data_AF-A0AA38IX10-F1
#
_entry.id   AF-A0AA38IX10-F1
#
_cell.length_a   1.000
_cell.length_b   1.000
_cell.length_c   1.000
_cell.angle_alpha   90.00
_cell.angle_beta   90.00
_cell.angle_gamma   90.00
#
_symmetry.space_group_name_H-M   'P 1'
#
loop_
_entity.id
_entity.type
_entity.pdbx_description
1 polymer ?
#
loop_
_entity_poly.entity_id
_entity_poly.type
_entity_poly.pdbx_seq_one_letter_code
_entity_poly.pdbx_strand_id
1 'polypeptide(L)'
;MVKTFTNIWLDVAETSFQPVNLVSSTDTIHQYSEPHRSADEISIIASVQRMIATIPHDEAEEFKSPPERSFSNIFTNTKYFKPAFMHILEHCMTELLIIIGVNKPQVGEIETTPVMYIPIHLRFDLSEKNYTNVALDGKYTNMHKLQKDVKDVMSMINQVYNEMEIFSTCTALETMVNIQLHMKDDEEHLMARYQMLDTIYKNVQAELRNYEKNVRRKIFKELDDQATEATHDLKDLSEYVNAKTEYVQKWQQSREEQNLMRLQGRENFHKSTTEHYEHEKYCESIIHESVAKYYNEVKDDYFKQIEDLMAAYDKDLEDRDNTIYQMRLQLEKVQEEKNRQQKLYEDRNKAMEEWIEYKRKKREKIARQFLKNRAATKIQIWWRQVMVTRKLGPYRPKKGKKGDKKKKAGKNKK
;
A
#
# COMPACT_ATOMS: atom_id res chain seq x y z
N MET A 1 14.38 13.34 -1.30
CA MET A 1 13.72 13.87 -2.52
C MET A 1 13.72 12.77 -3.57
N VAL A 2 12.55 12.33 -4.03
CA VAL A 2 12.42 11.36 -5.12
C VAL A 2 11.75 12.08 -6.30
N LYS A 3 12.36 11.99 -7.48
CA LYS A 3 11.88 12.64 -8.70
C LYS A 3 10.84 11.72 -9.36
N THR A 4 9.59 12.17 -9.48
CA THR A 4 8.56 11.50 -10.31
C THR A 4 8.28 12.33 -11.56
N PHE A 5 7.80 11.67 -12.62
CA PHE A 5 7.67 12.17 -13.99
C PHE A 5 6.61 13.27 -14.20
N THR A 6 5.97 13.74 -13.14
CA THR A 6 4.99 14.83 -13.21
C THR A 6 5.47 15.91 -12.27
N ASN A 7 5.90 17.05 -12.82
CA ASN A 7 6.44 18.21 -12.10
C ASN A 7 5.38 18.85 -11.19
N ILE A 8 4.97 18.16 -10.14
CA ILE A 8 4.11 18.66 -9.08
C ILE A 8 4.94 18.53 -7.80
N TRP A 9 5.42 19.67 -7.31
CA TRP A 9 6.07 19.77 -6.01
C TRP A 9 4.97 19.63 -4.95
N LEU A 10 4.82 18.44 -4.39
CA LEU A 10 4.03 18.22 -3.19
C LEU A 10 4.94 18.49 -1.98
N ASP A 11 4.57 19.47 -1.17
CA ASP A 11 5.11 19.62 0.18
C ASP A 11 4.76 18.36 0.98
N VAL A 12 5.74 17.46 1.06
CA VAL A 12 5.72 16.39 2.05
C VAL A 12 6.01 17.07 3.37
N ALA A 13 4.96 17.51 4.06
CA ALA A 13 5.07 17.86 5.46
C ALA A 13 5.77 16.67 6.15
N GLU A 14 6.93 16.94 6.74
CA GLU A 14 7.65 16.00 7.59
C GLU A 14 6.71 15.60 8.73
N THR A 15 5.92 14.55 8.52
CA THR A 15 5.35 13.81 9.62
C THR A 15 6.54 13.29 10.38
N SER A 16 6.81 13.92 11.52
CA SER A 16 7.79 13.53 12.50
C SER A 16 7.49 12.10 12.94
N PHE A 17 7.96 11.13 12.15
CA PHE A 17 8.25 9.79 12.63
C PHE A 17 9.39 9.96 13.61
N GLN A 18 9.04 10.31 14.84
CA GLN A 18 9.91 9.96 15.95
C GLN A 18 10.02 8.44 15.89
N PRO A 19 11.23 7.88 15.68
CA PRO A 19 11.40 6.47 15.86
C PRO A 19 10.95 6.18 17.29
N VAL A 20 9.93 5.35 17.43
CA VAL A 20 9.66 4.70 18.70
C VAL A 20 10.91 3.86 18.95
N ASN A 21 11.85 4.44 19.70
CA ASN A 21 12.95 3.70 20.27
C ASN A 21 12.29 2.62 21.10
N LEU A 22 12.24 1.40 20.56
CA LEU A 22 12.20 0.19 21.35
C LEU A 22 13.48 0.20 22.19
N VAL A 23 13.42 0.94 23.30
CA VAL A 23 14.41 0.87 24.34
C VAL A 23 14.37 -0.57 24.82
N SER A 24 15.38 -1.32 24.39
CA SER A 24 16.13 -2.29 25.20
C SER A 24 15.35 -2.82 26.41
N SER A 25 14.41 -3.75 26.15
CA SER A 25 13.93 -4.67 27.20
C SER A 25 14.98 -5.73 27.53
N THR A 26 16.19 -5.63 26.95
CA THR A 26 17.32 -6.50 27.24
C THR A 26 18.09 -6.10 28.51
N ASP A 27 17.93 -4.87 29.01
CA ASP A 27 18.63 -4.41 30.21
C ASP A 27 17.96 -4.82 31.53
N THR A 28 16.73 -5.34 31.50
CA THR A 28 16.02 -5.79 32.71
C THR A 28 16.32 -7.27 33.07
N ILE A 29 16.98 -8.02 32.18
CA ILE A 29 17.20 -9.47 32.36
C ILE A 29 18.52 -9.79 33.10
N HIS A 30 19.43 -8.82 33.27
CA HIS A 30 20.76 -9.07 33.84
C HIS A 30 20.97 -8.70 35.32
N GLN A 31 19.92 -8.39 36.09
CA GLN A 31 20.06 -7.93 37.48
C GLN A 31 19.81 -8.97 38.59
N TYR A 32 19.57 -10.24 38.28
CA TYR A 32 19.35 -11.27 39.30
C TYR A 32 20.30 -12.46 39.15
N SER A 33 21.55 -12.28 39.56
CA SER A 33 22.43 -13.41 39.89
C SER A 33 23.37 -13.08 41.05
N GLU A 34 22.84 -12.56 42.15
CA GLU A 34 23.47 -12.79 43.44
C GLU A 34 22.78 -13.98 44.11
N PRO A 35 23.51 -15.03 44.53
CA PRO A 35 22.92 -16.14 45.26
C PRO A 35 22.59 -15.65 46.67
N HIS A 36 21.42 -15.01 46.82
CA HIS A 36 20.80 -14.90 48.12
C HIS A 36 20.59 -16.33 48.62
N ARG A 37 21.49 -16.78 49.52
CA ARG A 37 21.24 -17.96 50.36
C ARG A 37 19.91 -17.73 51.04
N SER A 38 18.87 -18.40 50.54
CA SER A 38 17.51 -18.31 51.02
C SER A 38 17.49 -18.54 52.53
N ALA A 39 16.62 -17.85 53.25
CA ALA A 39 16.39 -18.09 54.68
C ALA A 39 16.13 -19.57 55.00
N ASP A 40 15.66 -20.35 54.00
CA ASP A 40 15.47 -21.79 54.09
C ASP A 40 16.80 -22.57 54.14
N GLU A 41 17.86 -22.14 53.44
CA GLU A 41 19.20 -22.77 53.54
C GLU A 41 19.83 -22.56 54.92
N ILE A 42 19.64 -21.36 55.48
CA ILE A 42 20.09 -21.04 56.84
C ILE A 42 19.32 -21.87 57.87
N SER A 43 18.01 -22.10 57.65
CA SER A 43 17.19 -22.96 58.50
C SER A 43 17.62 -24.43 58.45
N ILE A 44 18.02 -24.94 57.29
CA ILE A 44 18.51 -26.33 57.16
C ILE A 44 19.87 -26.50 57.80
N ILE A 45 20.81 -25.57 57.58
CA ILE A 45 22.10 -25.59 58.26
C ILE A 45 21.90 -25.52 59.78
N ALA A 46 20.98 -24.69 60.27
CA ALA A 46 20.65 -24.60 61.70
C ALA A 46 19.89 -25.83 62.25
N SER A 47 19.11 -26.54 61.42
CA SER A 47 18.45 -27.80 61.80
C SER A 47 19.46 -28.94 61.90
N VAL A 48 20.34 -29.05 60.90
CA VAL A 48 21.46 -30.02 60.88
C VAL A 48 22.42 -29.75 62.04
N GLN A 49 22.78 -28.49 62.31
CA GLN A 49 23.60 -28.13 63.46
C GLN A 49 22.91 -28.45 64.81
N ARG A 50 21.59 -28.27 64.92
CA ARG A 50 20.84 -28.69 66.12
C ARG A 50 20.79 -30.21 66.28
N MET A 51 20.62 -30.96 65.19
CA MET A 51 20.67 -32.43 65.22
C MET A 51 22.08 -32.94 65.58
N ILE A 52 23.13 -32.29 65.08
CA ILE A 52 24.52 -32.59 65.45
C ILE A 52 24.78 -32.23 66.92
N ALA A 53 24.23 -31.11 67.42
CA ALA A 53 24.37 -30.71 68.82
C ALA A 53 23.60 -31.62 69.80
N THR A 54 22.57 -32.34 69.33
CA THR A 54 21.90 -33.39 70.12
C THR A 54 22.62 -34.73 70.12
N ILE A 55 23.71 -34.87 69.35
CA ILE A 55 24.61 -36.00 69.51
C ILE A 55 25.35 -35.74 70.83
N PRO A 56 25.19 -36.59 71.87
CA PRO A 56 25.96 -36.44 73.08
C PRO A 56 27.45 -36.48 72.70
N HIS A 57 28.13 -35.34 72.86
CA HIS A 57 29.59 -35.32 72.86
C HIS A 57 30.01 -36.17 74.04
N ASP A 58 30.90 -37.14 73.80
CA ASP A 58 31.59 -37.92 74.83
C ASP A 58 32.37 -36.94 75.73
N GLU A 59 31.68 -36.27 76.66
CA GLU A 59 32.26 -36.04 77.96
C GLU A 59 32.56 -37.44 78.47
N ALA A 60 33.85 -37.76 78.58
CA ALA A 60 34.32 -39.03 79.09
C ALA A 60 33.57 -39.32 80.39
N GLU A 61 32.50 -40.11 80.31
CA GLU A 61 31.78 -40.56 81.49
C GLU A 61 32.82 -41.32 82.29
N GLU A 62 33.23 -40.69 83.38
CA GLU A 62 34.19 -41.23 84.32
C GLU A 62 33.61 -42.57 84.78
N PHE A 63 34.27 -43.60 84.27
CA PHE A 63 33.82 -44.97 84.23
C PHE A 63 33.45 -45.43 85.64
N LYS A 64 32.15 -45.46 85.96
CA LYS A 64 31.67 -46.12 87.16
C LYS A 64 31.85 -47.60 86.93
N SER A 65 32.90 -48.17 87.53
CA SER A 65 33.12 -49.60 87.54
C SER A 65 31.81 -50.30 87.91
N PRO A 66 31.40 -51.33 87.15
CA PRO A 66 30.19 -52.08 87.47
C PRO A 66 30.30 -52.58 88.92
N PRO A 67 29.18 -52.62 89.66
CA PRO A 67 29.20 -53.09 91.04
C PRO A 67 29.82 -54.48 91.07
N GLU A 68 30.98 -54.60 91.72
CA GLU A 68 31.70 -55.86 91.89
C GLU A 68 30.73 -56.88 92.48
N ARG A 69 30.25 -57.80 91.64
CA ARG A 69 29.45 -58.94 92.11
C ARG A 69 30.42 -59.91 92.74
N SER A 70 30.81 -59.61 93.97
CA SER A 70 31.74 -60.43 94.74
C SER A 70 31.17 -61.83 94.94
N PHE A 71 31.71 -62.80 94.20
CA PHE A 71 31.39 -64.22 94.37
C PHE A 71 32.16 -64.86 95.54
N SER A 72 32.88 -64.03 96.32
CA SER A 72 33.88 -64.42 97.31
C SER A 72 33.39 -65.29 98.48
N ASN A 73 32.08 -65.53 98.62
CA ASN A 73 31.54 -66.28 99.76
C ASN A 73 30.90 -67.64 99.42
N ILE A 74 30.83 -68.07 98.16
CA ILE A 74 30.12 -69.32 97.80
C ILE A 74 30.99 -70.58 98.06
N PHE A 75 32.31 -70.45 98.10
CA PHE A 75 33.23 -71.60 98.14
C PHE A 75 33.74 -71.99 99.53
N THR A 76 33.22 -71.36 100.59
CA THR A 76 33.65 -71.68 101.94
C THR A 76 32.91 -72.89 102.51
N ASN A 77 33.68 -73.96 102.70
CA ASN A 77 33.47 -74.95 103.75
C ASN A 77 32.54 -76.15 103.48
N THR A 78 32.90 -76.97 102.48
CA THR A 78 32.64 -78.42 102.57
C THR A 78 33.90 -79.19 102.19
N LYS A 79 34.32 -80.13 103.04
CA LYS A 79 35.54 -80.97 102.87
C LYS A 79 35.59 -81.73 101.54
N TYR A 80 34.46 -81.82 100.84
CA TYR A 80 34.28 -82.59 99.60
C TYR A 80 34.10 -81.74 98.34
N PHE A 81 33.89 -80.42 98.46
CA PHE A 81 33.59 -79.58 97.29
C PHE A 81 34.82 -79.29 96.44
N LYS A 82 35.96 -78.93 97.04
CA LYS A 82 37.19 -78.66 96.27
C LYS A 82 37.62 -79.87 95.41
N PRO A 83 37.71 -81.11 95.95
CA PRO A 83 38.05 -82.28 95.13
C PRO A 83 37.00 -82.58 94.05
N ALA A 84 35.71 -82.45 94.38
CA ALA A 84 34.64 -82.69 93.42
C ALA A 84 34.64 -81.66 92.28
N PHE A 85 34.83 -80.37 92.60
CA PHE A 85 34.87 -79.30 91.62
C PHE A 85 36.13 -79.37 90.74
N MET A 86 37.29 -79.69 91.32
CA MET A 86 38.52 -79.93 90.57
C MET A 86 38.35 -81.10 89.58
N HIS A 87 37.73 -82.20 90.00
CA HIS A 87 37.40 -83.30 89.10
C HIS A 87 36.40 -82.90 88.00
N ILE A 88 35.43 -82.03 88.31
CA ILE A 88 34.51 -81.51 87.29
C ILE A 88 35.27 -80.64 86.28
N LEU A 89 36.17 -79.76 86.73
CA LEU A 89 36.99 -78.94 85.83
C LEU A 89 37.93 -79.80 84.98
N GLU A 90 38.54 -80.83 85.57
CA GLU A 90 39.39 -81.80 84.88
C GLU A 90 38.60 -82.59 83.83
N HIS A 91 37.38 -83.01 84.17
CA HIS A 91 36.46 -83.65 83.24
C HIS A 91 36.07 -82.70 82.10
N CYS A 92 35.72 -81.45 82.41
CA CYS A 92 35.40 -80.44 81.39
C CYS A 92 36.60 -80.13 80.49
N MET A 93 37.83 -80.08 81.03
CA MET A 93 39.04 -79.95 80.20
C MET A 93 39.21 -81.16 79.28
N THR A 94 38.97 -82.36 79.80
CA THR A 94 39.04 -83.61 79.01
C THR A 94 38.01 -83.61 77.90
N GLU A 95 36.77 -83.19 78.17
CA GLU A 95 35.70 -83.07 77.16
C GLU A 95 36.00 -82.00 76.11
N LEU A 96 36.53 -80.83 76.51
CA LEU A 96 36.93 -79.78 75.57
C LEU A 96 38.12 -80.23 74.69
N LEU A 97 39.07 -80.98 75.25
CA LEU A 97 40.15 -81.61 74.50
C LEU A 97 39.64 -82.61 73.45
N ILE A 98 38.59 -83.37 73.77
CA ILE A 98 37.93 -84.25 72.81
C ILE A 98 37.30 -83.43 71.68
N ILE A 99 36.63 -82.32 72.01
CA ILE A 99 36.02 -81.42 71.00
C ILE A 99 37.08 -80.80 70.08
N ILE A 100 38.25 -80.42 70.61
CA ILE A 100 39.39 -79.94 69.81
C ILE A 100 39.95 -81.08 68.94
N GLY A 101 40.11 -82.28 69.51
CA GLY A 101 40.68 -83.45 68.84
C GLY A 101 39.84 -83.96 67.68
N VAL A 102 38.51 -83.89 67.78
CA VAL A 102 37.58 -84.25 66.70
C VAL A 102 37.64 -83.24 65.56
N ASN A 103 37.93 -81.96 65.85
CA ASN A 103 37.88 -80.87 64.87
C ASN A 103 39.25 -80.53 64.22
N LYS A 104 40.25 -81.43 64.30
CA LYS A 104 41.62 -81.33 63.74
C LYS A 104 42.07 -79.87 63.47
N PRO A 105 42.66 -79.16 64.45
CA PRO A 105 43.12 -77.80 64.22
C PRO A 105 44.16 -77.80 63.10
N GLN A 106 43.91 -77.01 62.06
CA GLN A 106 44.99 -76.56 61.19
C GLN A 106 45.67 -75.38 61.90
N VAL A 107 46.94 -75.58 62.25
CA VAL A 107 47.95 -74.57 62.62
C VAL A 107 48.07 -74.19 64.10
N GLY A 108 49.34 -74.17 64.56
CA GLY A 108 49.85 -73.15 65.48
C GLY A 108 50.03 -73.59 66.93
N GLU A 109 51.24 -73.39 67.47
CA GLU A 109 51.51 -73.50 68.91
C GLU A 109 50.53 -72.65 69.72
N ILE A 110 50.05 -73.24 70.81
CA ILE A 110 49.07 -72.62 71.70
C ILE A 110 49.81 -71.57 72.55
N GLU A 111 49.94 -70.35 72.05
CA GLU A 111 50.21 -69.21 72.93
C GLU A 111 48.95 -68.98 73.78
N THR A 112 49.06 -69.27 75.07
CA THR A 112 48.09 -68.92 76.11
C THR A 112 48.28 -67.46 76.47
N THR A 113 47.68 -66.56 75.71
CA THR A 113 47.58 -65.15 76.13
C THR A 113 46.54 -65.04 77.24
N PRO A 114 46.81 -64.29 78.31
CA PRO A 114 45.81 -64.03 79.34
C PRO A 114 44.65 -63.24 78.72
N VAL A 115 43.41 -63.59 79.09
CA VAL A 115 42.21 -62.89 78.64
C VAL A 115 42.17 -61.53 79.31
N MET A 116 42.68 -60.51 78.62
CA MET A 116 42.56 -59.12 79.03
C MET A 116 41.34 -58.49 78.35
N TYR A 117 40.77 -57.47 78.98
CA TYR A 117 39.77 -56.63 78.33
C TYR A 117 40.36 -56.01 77.06
N ILE A 118 39.67 -56.20 75.94
CA ILE A 118 40.02 -55.62 74.65
C ILE A 118 38.94 -54.58 74.33
N PRO A 119 39.28 -53.28 74.34
CA PRO A 119 38.36 -52.22 73.95
C PRO A 119 37.76 -52.47 72.56
N ILE A 120 36.51 -52.06 72.35
CA ILE A 120 35.78 -52.27 71.09
C ILE A 120 36.57 -51.84 69.85
N HIS A 121 37.26 -50.70 69.89
CA HIS A 121 38.02 -50.18 68.75
C HIS A 121 39.23 -51.04 68.38
N LEU A 122 39.74 -51.86 69.32
CA LEU A 122 40.81 -52.84 69.09
C LEU A 122 40.23 -54.23 68.76
N ARG A 123 39.08 -54.59 69.37
CA ARG A 123 38.38 -55.87 69.11
C ARG A 123 37.89 -55.96 67.67
N PHE A 124 37.42 -54.83 67.15
CA PHE A 124 36.92 -54.67 65.80
C PHE A 124 37.84 -53.82 64.94
N ASP A 125 39.14 -53.72 65.25
CA ASP A 125 40.11 -52.81 64.62
C ASP A 125 39.83 -52.61 63.12
N LEU A 126 39.20 -51.46 62.84
CA LEU A 126 38.68 -51.04 61.54
C LEU A 126 39.81 -50.45 60.68
N SER A 127 41.07 -50.78 60.94
CA SER A 127 42.14 -50.42 60.01
C SER A 127 41.82 -51.02 58.64
N GLU A 128 41.95 -50.21 57.58
CA GLU A 128 41.54 -50.53 56.19
C GLU A 128 42.13 -51.85 55.66
N LYS A 129 43.14 -52.41 56.32
CA LYS A 129 43.82 -53.66 55.95
C LYS A 129 43.08 -54.94 56.37
N ASN A 130 42.11 -54.88 57.30
CA ASN A 130 41.39 -56.07 57.77
C ASN A 130 40.05 -56.33 57.05
N TYR A 131 39.40 -55.30 56.50
CA TYR A 131 38.12 -55.49 55.79
C TYR A 131 38.24 -56.32 54.52
N THR A 132 39.32 -56.15 53.76
CA THR A 132 39.56 -56.93 52.55
C THR A 132 39.78 -58.40 52.88
N ASN A 133 40.50 -58.73 53.95
CA ASN A 133 40.70 -60.13 54.34
C ASN A 133 39.47 -60.78 54.99
N VAL A 134 38.67 -60.05 55.79
CA VAL A 134 37.46 -60.61 56.44
C VAL A 134 36.28 -60.72 55.46
N ALA A 135 36.16 -59.81 54.48
CA ALA A 135 35.08 -59.85 53.48
C ALA A 135 35.41 -60.72 52.25
N LEU A 136 36.69 -60.88 51.87
CA LEU A 136 37.09 -61.69 50.72
C LEU A 136 37.49 -63.13 51.09
N ASP A 137 37.97 -63.38 52.32
CA ASP A 137 38.24 -64.75 52.80
C ASP A 137 37.04 -65.20 53.64
N GLY A 138 35.98 -65.68 52.96
CA GLY A 138 34.80 -66.32 53.54
C GLY A 138 35.09 -67.63 54.31
N LYS A 139 36.27 -67.72 54.93
CA LYS A 139 36.80 -68.81 55.74
C LYS A 139 36.85 -68.50 57.23
N TYR A 140 36.26 -67.38 57.70
CA TYR A 140 35.77 -67.32 59.08
C TYR A 140 34.57 -68.25 59.23
N THR A 141 34.82 -69.55 59.09
CA THR A 141 33.83 -70.59 59.31
C THR A 141 33.45 -70.57 60.78
N ASN A 142 32.20 -70.92 61.09
CA ASN A 142 31.76 -71.15 62.47
C ASN A 142 32.73 -72.06 63.26
N MET A 143 33.53 -72.88 62.55
CA MET A 143 34.61 -73.69 63.09
C MET A 143 35.78 -72.88 63.66
N HIS A 144 36.27 -71.81 63.01
CA HIS A 144 37.35 -70.97 63.56
C HIS A 144 36.89 -70.21 64.80
N LYS A 145 35.64 -69.72 64.78
CA LYS A 145 35.01 -69.11 65.96
C LYS A 145 34.90 -70.13 67.10
N LEU A 146 34.38 -71.32 66.81
CA LEU A 146 34.27 -72.41 67.79
C LEU A 146 35.64 -72.82 68.34
N GLN A 147 36.67 -72.93 67.51
CA GLN A 147 38.03 -73.26 67.95
C GLN A 147 38.62 -72.17 68.86
N LYS A 148 38.38 -70.89 68.54
CA LYS A 148 38.77 -69.77 69.39
C LYS A 148 38.02 -69.77 70.71
N ASP A 149 36.70 -69.91 70.68
CA ASP A 149 35.85 -69.95 71.88
C ASP A 149 36.22 -71.13 72.77
N VAL A 150 36.46 -72.32 72.19
CA VAL A 150 36.92 -73.51 72.92
C VAL A 150 38.31 -73.29 73.52
N LYS A 151 39.23 -72.65 72.80
CA LYS A 151 40.57 -72.30 73.32
C LYS A 151 40.48 -71.32 74.49
N ASP A 152 39.64 -70.29 74.37
CA ASP A 152 39.46 -69.26 75.40
C ASP A 152 38.81 -69.85 76.66
N VAL A 153 37.80 -70.71 76.49
CA VAL A 153 37.17 -71.46 77.60
C VAL A 153 38.14 -72.45 78.23
N MET A 154 38.98 -73.12 77.44
CA MET A 154 39.98 -74.04 77.96
C MET A 154 41.07 -73.30 78.76
N SER A 155 41.53 -72.14 78.26
CA SER A 155 42.45 -71.25 78.99
C SER A 155 41.84 -70.77 80.31
N MET A 156 40.56 -70.38 80.30
CA MET A 156 39.79 -70.01 81.50
C MET A 156 39.71 -71.16 82.50
N ILE A 157 39.27 -72.34 82.08
CA ILE A 157 39.14 -73.50 82.97
C ILE A 157 40.50 -73.89 83.55
N ASN A 158 41.57 -73.84 82.76
CA ASN A 158 42.91 -74.12 83.24
C ASN A 158 43.39 -73.06 84.26
N GLN A 159 43.12 -71.77 84.02
CA GLN A 159 43.42 -70.71 84.99
C GLN A 159 42.65 -70.89 86.31
N VAL A 160 41.36 -71.24 86.23
CA VAL A 160 40.51 -71.51 87.40
C VAL A 160 40.93 -72.79 88.13
N TYR A 161 41.32 -73.83 87.40
CA TYR A 161 41.86 -75.07 87.96
C TYR A 161 43.14 -74.79 88.75
N ASN A 162 44.09 -74.07 88.16
CA ASN A 162 45.34 -73.70 88.83
C ASN A 162 45.11 -72.75 90.02
N GLU A 163 44.20 -71.78 89.90
CA GLU A 163 43.85 -70.88 91.01
C GLU A 163 43.17 -71.63 92.16
N MET A 164 42.29 -72.58 91.85
CA MET A 164 41.62 -73.39 92.86
C MET A 164 42.57 -74.41 93.51
N GLU A 165 43.52 -74.97 92.76
CA GLU A 165 44.59 -75.83 93.28
C GLU A 165 45.42 -75.08 94.33
N ILE A 166 45.93 -73.90 93.96
CA ILE A 166 46.89 -73.13 94.75
C ILE A 166 46.23 -72.28 95.85
N PHE A 167 45.23 -71.47 95.50
CA PHE A 167 44.66 -70.45 96.38
C PHE A 167 43.24 -70.79 96.87
N SER A 168 42.59 -71.78 96.26
CA SER A 168 41.19 -72.16 96.55
C SER A 168 40.19 -71.01 96.33
N THR A 169 40.54 -70.06 95.48
CA THR A 169 39.70 -68.93 95.06
C THR A 169 39.33 -69.07 93.58
N CYS A 170 38.27 -68.37 93.15
CA CYS A 170 37.80 -68.34 91.76
C CYS A 170 37.79 -66.90 91.20
N THR A 171 38.77 -66.09 91.58
CA THR A 171 38.83 -64.67 91.16
C THR A 171 39.13 -64.52 89.66
N ALA A 172 39.82 -65.48 89.04
CA ALA A 172 40.06 -65.51 87.60
C ALA A 172 38.75 -65.72 86.81
N LEU A 173 37.83 -66.56 87.31
CA LEU A 173 36.53 -66.74 86.68
C LEU A 173 35.68 -65.45 86.82
N GLU A 174 35.69 -64.84 87.99
CA GLU A 174 34.97 -63.61 88.27
C GLU A 174 35.47 -62.44 87.40
N THR A 175 36.79 -62.27 87.29
CA THR A 175 37.38 -61.23 86.42
C THR A 175 37.06 -61.49 84.95
N MET A 176 37.16 -62.74 84.47
CA MET A 176 36.81 -63.08 83.08
C MET A 176 35.32 -62.88 82.76
N VAL A 177 34.41 -63.24 83.67
CA VAL A 177 32.97 -63.02 83.51
C VAL A 177 32.65 -61.52 83.50
N ASN A 178 33.27 -60.74 84.38
CA ASN A 178 33.10 -59.29 84.41
C ASN A 178 33.64 -58.62 83.13
N ILE A 179 34.79 -59.08 82.61
CA ILE A 179 35.34 -58.62 81.33
C ILE A 179 34.38 -58.94 80.17
N GLN A 180 33.82 -60.16 80.11
CA GLN A 180 32.86 -60.53 79.05
C GLN A 180 31.54 -59.76 79.13
N LEU A 181 31.03 -59.53 80.35
CA LEU A 181 29.84 -58.70 80.55
C LEU A 181 30.10 -57.27 80.08
N HIS A 182 31.25 -56.70 80.45
CA HIS A 182 31.64 -55.36 80.01
C HIS A 182 31.72 -55.25 78.49
N MET A 183 32.40 -56.22 77.85
CA MET A 183 32.51 -56.24 76.39
C MET A 183 31.15 -56.39 75.69
N LYS A 184 30.19 -57.06 76.32
CA LYS A 184 28.82 -57.19 75.80
C LYS A 184 28.04 -55.89 75.97
N ASP A 185 28.16 -55.22 77.11
CA ASP A 185 27.52 -53.93 77.36
C ASP A 185 28.06 -52.87 76.38
N ASP A 186 29.38 -52.84 76.14
CA ASP A 186 29.97 -51.97 75.12
C ASP A 186 29.39 -52.24 73.71
N GLU A 187 29.16 -53.51 73.36
CA GLU A 187 28.58 -53.90 72.06
C GLU A 187 27.13 -53.45 71.94
N GLU A 188 26.35 -53.59 73.02
CA GLU A 188 24.97 -53.11 73.09
C GLU A 188 24.92 -51.58 72.98
N HIS A 189 25.83 -50.87 73.66
CA HIS A 189 25.97 -49.41 73.54
C HIS A 189 26.36 -48.97 72.12
N LEU A 190 27.30 -49.66 71.47
CA LEU A 190 27.68 -49.38 70.09
C LEU A 190 26.51 -49.60 69.13
N MET A 191 25.76 -50.69 69.31
CA MET A 191 24.59 -50.99 68.48
C MET A 191 23.48 -49.96 68.66
N ALA A 192 23.22 -49.51 69.89
CA ALA A 192 22.25 -48.45 70.17
C ALA A 192 22.68 -47.13 69.51
N ARG A 193 23.97 -46.77 69.60
CA ARG A 193 24.54 -45.58 68.93
C ARG A 193 24.43 -45.69 67.42
N TYR A 194 24.67 -46.87 66.85
CA TYR A 194 24.51 -47.12 65.42
C TYR A 194 23.06 -46.96 64.96
N GLN A 195 22.10 -47.54 65.70
CA GLN A 195 20.68 -47.39 65.39
C GLN A 195 20.23 -45.92 65.46
N MET A 196 20.70 -45.18 66.47
CA MET A 196 20.46 -43.74 66.58
C MET A 196 21.02 -42.99 65.36
N LEU A 197 22.29 -43.25 65.00
CA LEU A 197 22.92 -42.64 63.82
C LEU A 197 22.19 -42.98 62.52
N ASP A 198 21.72 -44.22 62.35
CA ASP A 198 20.94 -44.63 61.17
C ASP A 198 19.59 -43.91 61.09
N THR A 199 18.90 -43.72 62.22
CA THR A 199 17.66 -42.93 62.25
C THR A 199 17.90 -41.46 61.90
N ILE A 200 18.97 -40.85 62.43
CA ILE A 200 19.37 -39.47 62.10
C ILE A 200 19.70 -39.37 60.61
N TYR A 201 20.47 -40.31 60.07
CA TYR A 201 20.82 -40.35 58.65
C TYR A 201 19.57 -40.40 57.76
N LYS A 202 18.62 -41.29 58.06
CA LYS A 202 17.35 -41.41 57.34
C LYS A 202 16.51 -40.13 57.41
N ASN A 203 16.47 -39.48 58.58
CA ASN A 203 15.74 -38.23 58.77
C ASN A 203 16.36 -37.08 57.96
N VAL A 204 17.69 -36.90 58.03
CA VAL A 204 18.41 -35.91 57.24
C VAL A 204 18.22 -36.16 55.73
N GLN A 205 18.26 -37.42 55.31
CA GLN A 205 18.02 -37.78 53.91
C GLN A 205 16.57 -37.45 53.48
N ALA A 206 15.58 -37.65 54.34
CA ALA A 206 14.20 -37.29 54.08
C ALA A 206 14.00 -35.76 54.02
N GLU A 207 14.63 -35.01 54.92
CA GLU A 207 14.61 -33.54 54.92
C GLU A 207 15.23 -32.97 53.65
N LEU A 208 16.39 -33.50 53.22
CA LEU A 208 17.03 -33.09 51.95
C LEU A 208 16.11 -33.32 50.75
N ARG A 209 15.48 -34.50 50.63
CA ARG A 209 14.54 -34.78 49.54
C ARG A 209 13.32 -33.86 49.56
N ASN A 210 12.79 -33.56 50.75
CA ASN A 210 11.67 -32.65 50.90
C ASN A 210 12.05 -31.21 50.54
N TYR A 211 13.25 -30.76 50.94
CA TYR A 211 13.79 -29.46 50.58
C TYR A 211 13.95 -29.33 49.06
N GLU A 212 14.60 -30.29 48.41
CA GLU A 212 14.75 -30.29 46.95
C GLU A 212 13.39 -30.23 46.23
N LYS A 213 12.40 -30.99 46.72
CA LYS A 213 11.04 -30.99 46.16
C LYS A 213 10.34 -29.64 46.35
N ASN A 214 10.56 -28.96 47.46
CA ASN A 214 10.00 -27.64 47.74
C ASN A 214 10.65 -26.56 46.89
N VAL A 215 11.98 -26.58 46.76
CA VAL A 215 12.73 -25.66 45.89
C VAL A 215 12.30 -25.84 44.44
N ARG A 216 12.21 -27.08 43.93
CA ARG A 216 11.71 -27.34 42.57
C ARG A 216 10.28 -26.82 42.38
N ARG A 217 9.39 -26.99 43.37
CA ARG A 217 8.02 -26.45 43.30
C ARG A 217 7.99 -24.92 43.27
N LYS A 218 8.83 -24.25 44.07
CA LYS A 218 8.94 -22.78 44.06
C LYS A 218 9.41 -22.28 42.69
N ILE A 219 10.50 -22.84 42.17
CA ILE A 219 11.04 -22.49 40.85
C ILE A 219 10.01 -22.75 39.75
N PHE A 220 9.30 -23.89 39.79
CA PHE A 220 8.29 -24.20 38.79
C PHE A 220 7.12 -23.24 38.85
N LYS A 221 6.69 -22.84 40.05
CA LYS A 221 5.62 -21.85 40.23
C LYS A 221 6.05 -20.47 39.73
N GLU A 222 7.27 -20.03 40.05
CA GLU A 222 7.80 -18.75 39.56
C GLU A 222 7.92 -18.73 38.04
N LEU A 223 8.37 -19.82 37.41
CA LEU A 223 8.39 -19.97 35.95
C LEU A 223 6.99 -19.95 35.34
N ASP A 224 6.01 -20.59 35.98
CA ASP A 224 4.62 -20.61 35.53
C ASP A 224 3.98 -19.21 35.64
N ASP A 225 4.22 -18.52 36.77
CA ASP A 225 3.77 -17.14 36.99
C ASP A 225 4.40 -16.21 35.92
N GLN A 226 5.70 -16.30 35.66
CA GLN A 226 6.37 -15.53 34.59
C GLN A 226 5.85 -15.87 33.19
N ALA A 227 5.56 -17.15 32.91
CA ALA A 227 4.97 -17.56 31.64
C ALA A 227 3.56 -16.97 31.48
N THR A 228 2.75 -16.96 32.54
CA THR A 228 1.40 -16.39 32.50
C THR A 228 1.44 -14.87 32.29
N GLU A 229 2.35 -14.16 32.95
CA GLU A 229 2.57 -12.72 32.76
C GLU A 229 2.99 -12.42 31.32
N ALA A 230 3.98 -13.14 30.78
CA ALA A 230 4.41 -12.99 29.39
C ALA A 230 3.27 -13.28 28.40
N THR A 231 2.40 -14.26 28.67
CA THR A 231 1.23 -14.53 27.82
C THR A 231 0.18 -13.42 27.88
N HIS A 232 0.00 -12.78 29.04
CA HIS A 232 -0.88 -11.63 29.19
C HIS A 232 -0.36 -10.45 28.38
N ASP A 233 0.93 -10.12 28.52
CA ASP A 233 1.57 -9.03 27.76
C ASP A 233 1.51 -9.26 26.25
N LEU A 234 1.71 -10.50 25.80
CA LEU A 234 1.57 -10.85 24.37
C LEU A 234 0.13 -10.65 23.88
N LYS A 235 -0.86 -10.97 24.71
CA LYS A 235 -2.27 -10.76 24.38
C LYS A 235 -2.61 -9.28 24.29
N ASP A 236 -2.19 -8.49 25.27
CA ASP A 236 -2.39 -7.04 25.27
C ASP A 236 -1.72 -6.36 24.07
N LEU A 237 -0.49 -6.78 23.74
CA LEU A 237 0.21 -6.30 22.56
C LEU A 237 -0.52 -6.71 21.26
N SER A 238 -1.04 -7.93 21.20
CA SER A 238 -1.84 -8.41 20.06
C SER A 238 -3.11 -7.59 19.88
N GLU A 239 -3.86 -7.33 20.96
CA GLU A 239 -5.06 -6.49 20.94
C GLU A 239 -4.75 -5.05 20.52
N TYR A 240 -3.65 -4.48 21.03
CA TYR A 240 -3.20 -3.15 20.63
C TYR A 240 -2.83 -3.08 19.15
N VAL A 241 -2.08 -4.07 18.63
CA VAL A 241 -1.71 -4.14 17.21
C VAL A 241 -2.95 -4.29 16.33
N ASN A 242 -3.93 -5.11 16.74
CA ASN A 242 -5.19 -5.28 16.02
C ASN A 242 -6.00 -3.97 15.98
N ALA A 243 -6.17 -3.30 17.13
CA ALA A 243 -6.87 -2.02 17.21
C ALA A 243 -6.20 -0.94 16.35
N LYS A 244 -4.85 -0.86 16.37
CA LYS A 244 -4.09 0.05 15.52
C LYS A 244 -4.26 -0.27 14.03
N THR A 245 -4.29 -1.55 13.67
CA THR A 245 -4.46 -2.01 12.29
C THR A 245 -5.86 -1.66 11.77
N GLU A 246 -6.90 -1.93 12.57
CA GLU A 246 -8.28 -1.55 12.22
C GLU A 246 -8.43 -0.03 12.08
N TYR A 247 -7.82 0.75 12.96
CA TYR A 247 -7.83 2.19 12.87
C TYR A 247 -7.21 2.68 11.56
N VAL A 248 -6.03 2.17 11.19
CA VAL A 248 -5.36 2.51 9.94
C VAL A 248 -6.19 2.10 8.73
N GLN A 249 -6.82 0.92 8.75
CA GLN A 249 -7.70 0.47 7.67
C GLN A 249 -8.92 1.39 7.50
N LYS A 250 -9.63 1.72 8.59
CA LYS A 250 -10.78 2.64 8.56
C LYS A 250 -10.38 4.04 8.09
N TRP A 251 -9.21 4.53 8.53
CA TRP A 251 -8.66 5.80 8.08
C TRP A 251 -8.36 5.79 6.58
N GLN A 252 -7.73 4.73 6.08
CA GLN A 252 -7.42 4.58 4.66
C GLN A 252 -8.70 4.51 3.81
N GLN A 253 -9.70 3.72 4.23
CA GLN A 253 -11.01 3.64 3.57
C GLN A 253 -11.69 5.01 3.52
N SER A 254 -11.75 5.72 4.64
CA SER A 254 -12.34 7.07 4.69
C SER A 254 -11.63 8.05 3.75
N ARG A 255 -10.30 7.94 3.62
CA ARG A 255 -9.51 8.76 2.71
C ARG A 255 -9.79 8.42 1.25
N GLU A 256 -9.90 7.14 0.92
CA GLU A 256 -10.26 6.66 -0.42
C GLU A 256 -11.66 7.14 -0.83
N GLU A 257 -12.64 7.01 0.06
CA GLU A 257 -14.00 7.51 -0.16
C GLU A 257 -14.04 9.02 -0.39
N GLN A 258 -13.35 9.81 0.44
CA GLN A 258 -13.26 11.26 0.25
C GLN A 258 -12.59 11.64 -1.07
N ASN A 259 -11.52 10.93 -1.46
CA ASN A 259 -10.87 11.14 -2.74
C ASN A 259 -11.79 10.80 -3.90
N LEU A 260 -12.52 9.69 -3.81
CA LEU A 260 -13.49 9.28 -4.82
C LEU A 260 -14.58 10.33 -5.00
N MET A 261 -15.17 10.82 -3.89
CA MET A 261 -16.18 11.89 -3.94
C MET A 261 -15.63 13.18 -4.55
N ARG A 262 -14.39 13.57 -4.22
CA ARG A 262 -13.73 14.74 -4.83
C ARG A 262 -13.51 14.58 -6.32
N LEU A 263 -13.06 13.40 -6.75
CA LEU A 263 -12.84 13.09 -8.16
C LEU A 263 -14.16 13.11 -8.94
N GLN A 264 -15.18 12.42 -8.43
CA GLN A 264 -16.52 12.41 -9.01
C GLN A 264 -17.13 13.82 -9.09
N GLY A 265 -16.97 14.63 -8.04
CA GLY A 265 -17.43 16.02 -8.05
C GLY A 265 -16.77 16.85 -9.16
N ARG A 266 -15.45 16.72 -9.33
CA ARG A 266 -14.71 17.40 -10.40
C ARG A 266 -15.09 16.87 -11.79
N GLU A 267 -15.22 15.56 -11.94
CA GLU A 267 -15.61 14.93 -13.19
C GLU A 267 -17.02 15.37 -13.60
N ASN A 268 -17.99 15.34 -12.69
CA ASN A 268 -19.35 15.80 -12.93
C ASN A 268 -19.40 17.29 -13.28
N PHE A 269 -18.58 18.11 -12.62
CA PHE A 269 -18.46 19.54 -12.95
C PHE A 269 -17.96 19.74 -14.40
N HIS A 270 -16.88 19.05 -14.78
CA HIS A 270 -16.34 19.14 -16.14
C HIS A 270 -17.33 18.58 -17.17
N LYS A 271 -17.99 17.47 -16.86
CA LYS A 271 -19.04 16.87 -17.71
C LYS A 271 -20.18 17.86 -17.95
N SER A 272 -20.72 18.46 -16.89
CA SER A 272 -21.81 19.45 -17.00
C SER A 272 -21.37 20.68 -17.80
N THR A 273 -20.12 21.10 -17.64
CA THR A 273 -19.53 22.22 -18.41
C THR A 273 -19.41 21.88 -19.89
N THR A 274 -18.95 20.66 -20.21
CA THR A 274 -18.88 20.18 -21.60
C THR A 274 -20.27 20.10 -22.23
N GLU A 275 -21.24 19.49 -21.54
CA GLU A 275 -22.63 19.40 -22.00
C GLU A 275 -23.24 20.80 -22.25
N HIS A 276 -22.94 21.77 -21.39
CA HIS A 276 -23.37 23.16 -21.58
C HIS A 276 -22.78 23.77 -22.85
N TYR A 277 -21.47 23.65 -23.07
CA TYR A 277 -20.82 24.19 -24.27
C TYR A 277 -21.22 23.45 -25.56
N GLU A 278 -21.47 22.15 -25.50
CA GLU A 278 -22.02 21.40 -26.62
C GLU A 278 -23.42 21.90 -27.00
N HIS A 279 -24.25 22.20 -26.01
CA HIS A 279 -25.55 22.80 -26.22
C HIS A 279 -25.46 24.22 -26.80
N GLU A 280 -24.59 25.07 -26.27
CA GLU A 280 -24.37 26.42 -26.82
C GLU A 280 -23.88 26.37 -28.28
N LYS A 281 -22.91 25.50 -28.57
CA LYS A 281 -22.41 25.29 -29.94
C LYS A 281 -23.52 24.81 -30.88
N TYR A 282 -24.38 23.92 -30.42
CA TYR A 282 -25.53 23.45 -31.20
C TYR A 282 -26.50 24.60 -31.53
N CYS A 283 -26.84 25.42 -30.54
CA CYS A 283 -27.68 26.60 -30.73
C CYS A 283 -27.03 27.62 -31.68
N GLU A 284 -25.73 27.89 -31.54
CA GLU A 284 -24.98 28.76 -32.44
C GLU A 284 -24.99 28.23 -33.88
N SER A 285 -24.84 26.91 -34.06
CA SER A 285 -24.91 26.27 -35.38
C SER A 285 -26.27 26.49 -36.05
N ILE A 286 -27.38 26.36 -35.30
CA ILE A 286 -28.73 26.61 -35.82
C ILE A 286 -28.88 28.08 -36.23
N ILE A 287 -28.45 29.00 -35.37
CA ILE A 287 -28.52 30.44 -35.66
C ILE A 287 -27.70 30.76 -36.90
N HIS A 288 -26.47 30.22 -37.00
CA HIS A 288 -25.60 30.40 -38.14
C HIS A 288 -26.25 29.90 -39.44
N GLU A 289 -26.84 28.71 -39.43
CA GLU A 289 -27.55 28.16 -40.59
C GLU A 289 -28.73 29.04 -41.00
N SER A 290 -29.53 29.50 -40.03
CA SER A 290 -30.66 30.41 -40.28
C SER A 290 -30.19 31.75 -40.87
N VAL A 291 -29.11 32.32 -40.36
CA VAL A 291 -28.53 33.57 -40.86
C VAL A 291 -27.97 33.38 -42.26
N ALA A 292 -27.25 32.29 -42.51
CA ALA A 292 -26.73 31.96 -43.84
C ALA A 292 -27.86 31.78 -44.86
N LYS A 293 -28.95 31.11 -44.47
CA LYS A 293 -30.13 30.96 -45.32
C LYS A 293 -30.77 32.31 -45.64
N TYR A 294 -30.97 33.17 -44.65
CA TYR A 294 -31.49 34.52 -44.86
C TYR A 294 -30.61 35.35 -45.82
N TYR A 295 -29.28 35.30 -45.66
CA TYR A 295 -28.38 35.99 -46.58
C TYR A 295 -28.49 35.48 -48.02
N ASN A 296 -28.65 34.17 -48.20
CA ASN A 296 -28.85 33.59 -49.53
C ASN A 296 -30.19 34.02 -50.14
N GLU A 297 -31.27 34.02 -49.36
CA GLU A 297 -32.59 34.51 -49.81
C GLU A 297 -32.52 35.98 -50.25
N VAL A 298 -31.92 36.84 -49.44
CA VAL A 298 -31.72 38.27 -49.76
C VAL A 298 -30.87 38.45 -51.02
N LYS A 299 -29.82 37.64 -51.17
CA LYS A 299 -28.96 37.67 -52.36
C LYS A 299 -29.74 37.27 -53.62
N ASP A 300 -30.54 36.22 -53.55
CA ASP A 300 -31.37 35.75 -54.66
C ASP A 300 -32.43 36.79 -55.03
N ASP A 301 -33.03 37.48 -54.04
CA ASP A 301 -33.98 38.57 -54.29
C ASP A 301 -33.31 39.77 -54.98
N TYR A 302 -32.06 40.11 -54.61
CA TYR A 302 -31.32 41.13 -55.33
C TYR A 302 -30.98 40.71 -56.76
N PHE A 303 -30.62 39.44 -56.99
CA PHE A 303 -30.39 38.96 -58.36
C PHE A 303 -31.65 39.02 -59.22
N LYS A 304 -32.80 38.61 -58.68
CA LYS A 304 -34.09 38.76 -59.39
C LYS A 304 -34.38 40.23 -59.73
N GLN A 305 -34.17 41.15 -58.80
CA GLN A 305 -34.35 42.59 -59.06
C GLN A 305 -33.40 43.08 -60.16
N ILE A 306 -32.16 42.62 -60.18
CA ILE A 306 -31.19 42.94 -61.24
C ILE A 306 -31.66 42.37 -62.58
N GLU A 307 -32.11 41.12 -62.62
CA GLU A 307 -32.65 40.48 -63.84
C GLU A 307 -33.89 41.21 -64.37
N ASP A 308 -34.83 41.57 -63.50
CA ASP A 308 -36.03 42.33 -63.86
C ASP A 308 -35.67 43.71 -64.43
N LEU A 309 -34.71 44.40 -63.81
CA LEU A 309 -34.21 45.68 -64.31
C LEU A 309 -33.52 45.51 -65.66
N MET A 310 -32.67 44.49 -65.83
CA MET A 310 -32.00 44.20 -67.11
C MET A 310 -33.03 43.94 -68.20
N ALA A 311 -34.04 43.10 -67.94
CA ALA A 311 -35.11 42.82 -68.89
C ALA A 311 -35.92 44.09 -69.25
N ALA A 312 -36.17 44.97 -68.28
CA ALA A 312 -36.83 46.24 -68.53
C ALA A 312 -35.98 47.20 -69.39
N TYR A 313 -34.67 47.24 -69.16
CA TYR A 313 -33.73 48.02 -69.96
C TYR A 313 -33.62 47.49 -71.38
N ASP A 314 -33.50 46.17 -71.56
CA ASP A 314 -33.45 45.54 -72.89
C ASP A 314 -34.71 45.86 -73.68
N LYS A 315 -35.89 45.78 -73.03
CA LYS A 315 -37.16 46.16 -73.64
C LYS A 315 -37.24 47.64 -74.02
N ASP A 316 -36.82 48.56 -73.14
CA ASP A 316 -36.78 50.00 -73.46
C ASP A 316 -35.81 50.28 -74.62
N LEU A 317 -34.69 49.56 -74.68
CA LEU A 317 -33.73 49.66 -75.78
C LEU A 317 -34.35 49.16 -77.10
N GLU A 318 -35.02 48.01 -77.10
CA GLU A 318 -35.76 47.50 -78.26
C GLU A 318 -36.86 48.47 -78.72
N ASP A 319 -37.65 49.02 -77.79
CA ASP A 319 -38.71 49.99 -78.07
C ASP A 319 -38.14 51.28 -78.69
N ARG A 320 -37.00 51.77 -78.18
CA ARG A 320 -36.29 52.94 -78.73
C ARG A 320 -35.70 52.65 -80.10
N ASP A 321 -35.07 51.50 -80.30
CA ASP A 321 -34.50 51.11 -81.59
C ASP A 321 -35.60 50.95 -82.65
N ASN A 322 -36.74 50.35 -82.28
CA ASN A 322 -37.93 50.28 -83.12
C ASN A 322 -38.44 51.69 -83.49
N THR A 323 -38.48 52.61 -82.52
CA THR A 323 -38.89 54.00 -82.75
C THR A 323 -37.92 54.71 -83.71
N ILE A 324 -36.60 54.57 -83.50
CA ILE A 324 -35.56 55.12 -84.37
C ILE A 324 -35.71 54.56 -85.79
N TYR A 325 -35.94 53.25 -85.92
CA TYR A 325 -36.14 52.59 -87.20
C TYR A 325 -37.38 53.15 -87.94
N GLN A 326 -38.51 53.28 -87.23
CA GLN A 326 -39.72 53.88 -87.80
C GLN A 326 -39.50 55.34 -88.23
N MET A 327 -38.80 56.14 -87.42
CA MET A 327 -38.45 57.53 -87.76
C MET A 327 -37.56 57.60 -89.00
N ARG A 328 -36.57 56.70 -89.13
CA ARG A 328 -35.71 56.61 -90.32
C ARG A 328 -36.52 56.28 -91.58
N LEU A 329 -37.45 55.32 -91.50
CA LEU A 329 -38.33 54.97 -92.61
C LEU A 329 -39.26 56.13 -93.00
N GLN A 330 -39.79 56.86 -92.02
CA GLN A 330 -40.59 58.06 -92.27
C GLN A 330 -39.76 59.17 -92.94
N LEU A 331 -38.54 59.39 -92.46
CA LEU A 331 -37.62 60.37 -93.03
C LEU A 331 -37.28 60.02 -94.49
N GLU A 332 -37.01 58.74 -94.78
CA GLU A 332 -36.77 58.25 -96.14
C GLU A 332 -37.98 58.51 -97.05
N LYS A 333 -39.21 58.17 -96.62
CA LYS A 333 -40.44 58.47 -97.36
C LYS A 333 -40.63 59.96 -97.62
N VAL A 334 -40.40 60.81 -96.62
CA VAL A 334 -40.49 62.27 -96.77
C VAL A 334 -39.43 62.78 -97.75
N GLN A 335 -38.21 62.23 -97.70
CA GLN A 335 -37.14 62.60 -98.60
C GLN A 335 -37.43 62.16 -100.05
N GLU A 336 -37.99 60.96 -100.26
CA GLU A 336 -38.47 60.50 -101.56
C GLU A 336 -39.57 61.40 -102.12
N GLU A 337 -40.55 61.75 -101.30
CA GLU A 337 -41.65 62.64 -101.69
C GLU A 337 -41.15 64.04 -102.02
N LYS A 338 -40.23 64.60 -101.21
CA LYS A 338 -39.56 65.86 -101.49
C LYS A 338 -38.81 65.80 -102.83
N ASN A 339 -38.03 64.75 -103.07
CA ASN A 339 -37.31 64.56 -104.33
C ASN A 339 -38.28 64.47 -105.53
N ARG A 340 -39.42 63.79 -105.36
CA ARG A 340 -40.49 63.69 -106.38
C ARG A 340 -41.13 65.05 -106.68
N GLN A 341 -41.48 65.81 -105.64
CA GLN A 341 -42.06 67.15 -105.77
C GLN A 341 -41.06 68.13 -106.39
N GLN A 342 -39.79 68.05 -106.01
CA GLN A 342 -38.73 68.87 -106.59
C GLN A 342 -38.57 68.60 -108.09
N LYS A 343 -38.50 67.33 -108.51
CA LYS A 343 -38.49 66.97 -109.94
C LYS A 343 -39.70 67.52 -110.68
N LEU A 344 -40.91 67.37 -110.11
CA LEU A 344 -42.14 67.89 -110.71
C LEU A 344 -42.13 69.42 -110.81
N TYR A 345 -41.58 70.12 -109.81
CA TYR A 345 -41.42 71.57 -109.83
C TYR A 345 -40.43 72.01 -110.91
N GLU A 346 -39.28 71.34 -111.02
CA GLU A 346 -38.27 71.59 -112.06
C GLU A 346 -38.86 71.39 -113.46
N ASP A 347 -39.62 70.30 -113.67
CA ASP A 347 -40.31 70.02 -114.94
C ASP A 347 -41.37 71.09 -115.28
N ARG A 348 -42.18 71.50 -114.30
CA ARG A 348 -43.16 72.58 -114.47
C ARG A 348 -42.50 73.94 -114.71
N ASN A 349 -41.40 74.23 -114.02
CA ASN A 349 -40.67 75.48 -114.20
C ASN A 349 -40.06 75.55 -115.60
N LYS A 350 -39.45 74.46 -116.09
CA LYS A 350 -39.03 74.33 -117.50
C LYS A 350 -40.17 74.56 -118.47
N ALA A 351 -41.33 73.91 -118.26
CA ALA A 351 -42.50 74.11 -119.12
C ALA A 351 -43.03 75.57 -119.08
N MET A 352 -42.97 76.23 -117.93
CA MET A 352 -43.35 77.65 -117.78
C MET A 352 -42.36 78.56 -118.51
N GLU A 353 -41.05 78.33 -118.37
CA GLU A 353 -40.01 79.06 -119.11
C GLU A 353 -40.19 78.89 -120.62
N GLU A 354 -40.43 77.66 -121.10
CA GLU A 354 -40.76 77.38 -122.50
C GLU A 354 -42.02 78.13 -122.96
N TRP A 355 -43.06 78.21 -122.12
CA TRP A 355 -44.29 78.93 -122.42
C TRP A 355 -44.10 80.46 -122.45
N ILE A 356 -43.35 81.02 -121.50
CA ILE A 356 -42.99 82.45 -121.47
C ILE A 356 -42.19 82.79 -122.74
N GLU A 357 -41.22 81.97 -123.10
CA GLU A 357 -40.40 82.13 -124.30
C GLU A 357 -41.25 82.02 -125.58
N TYR A 358 -42.18 81.06 -125.64
CA TYR A 358 -43.17 80.97 -126.72
C TYR A 358 -44.02 82.25 -126.83
N LYS A 359 -44.53 82.76 -125.69
CA LYS A 359 -45.35 83.99 -125.66
C LYS A 359 -44.53 85.23 -126.07
N ARG A 360 -43.26 85.31 -125.67
CA ARG A 360 -42.31 86.34 -126.10
C ARG A 360 -42.12 86.30 -127.62
N LYS A 361 -41.80 85.13 -128.18
CA LYS A 361 -41.69 84.91 -129.64
C LYS A 361 -42.98 85.26 -130.38
N LYS A 362 -44.15 84.93 -129.82
CA LYS A 362 -45.47 85.28 -130.39
C LYS A 362 -45.73 86.78 -130.38
N ARG A 363 -45.42 87.48 -129.27
CA ARG A 363 -45.51 88.96 -129.19
C ARG A 363 -44.55 89.64 -130.16
N GLU A 364 -43.31 89.19 -130.26
CA GLU A 364 -42.36 89.71 -131.26
C GLU A 364 -42.88 89.53 -132.68
N LYS A 365 -43.45 88.36 -133.01
CA LYS A 365 -44.06 88.11 -134.32
C LYS A 365 -45.22 89.06 -134.61
N ILE A 366 -46.10 89.30 -133.63
CA ILE A 366 -47.20 90.26 -133.74
C ILE A 366 -46.68 91.70 -133.88
N ALA A 367 -45.70 92.10 -133.06
CA ALA A 367 -45.10 93.44 -133.11
C ALA A 367 -44.40 93.69 -134.44
N ARG A 368 -43.69 92.68 -134.98
CA ARG A 368 -43.06 92.75 -136.30
C ARG A 368 -44.10 92.86 -137.42
N GLN A 369 -45.23 92.17 -137.31
CA GLN A 369 -46.35 92.29 -138.24
C GLN A 369 -47.02 93.67 -138.15
N PHE A 370 -47.21 94.19 -136.95
CA PHE A 370 -47.73 95.54 -136.72
C PHE A 370 -46.78 96.61 -137.29
N LEU A 371 -45.47 96.46 -137.09
CA LEU A 371 -44.47 97.37 -137.65
C LEU A 371 -44.46 97.34 -139.19
N LYS A 372 -44.55 96.14 -139.80
CA LYS A 372 -44.71 95.98 -141.25
C LYS A 372 -45.97 96.69 -141.76
N ASN A 373 -47.11 96.50 -141.09
CA ASN A 373 -48.36 97.16 -141.45
C ASN A 373 -48.25 98.68 -141.30
N ARG A 374 -47.68 99.18 -140.21
CA ARG A 374 -47.48 100.62 -139.98
C ARG A 374 -46.53 101.24 -141.01
N ALA A 375 -45.47 100.55 -141.40
CA ALA A 375 -44.56 100.97 -142.47
C ALA A 375 -45.30 101.01 -143.81
N ALA A 376 -46.09 99.98 -144.14
CA ALA A 376 -46.94 99.96 -145.32
C ALA A 376 -47.95 101.13 -145.33
N THR A 377 -48.59 101.43 -144.20
CA THR A 377 -49.49 102.59 -144.06
C THR A 377 -48.76 103.92 -144.27
N LYS A 378 -47.56 104.09 -143.70
CA LYS A 378 -46.75 105.31 -143.91
C LYS A 378 -46.36 105.47 -145.37
N ILE A 379 -45.97 104.39 -146.06
CA ILE A 379 -45.68 104.41 -147.49
C ILE A 379 -46.94 104.80 -148.28
N GLN A 380 -48.11 104.24 -147.95
CA GLN A 380 -49.39 104.60 -148.59
C GLN A 380 -49.75 106.08 -148.37
N ILE A 381 -49.56 106.61 -147.17
CA ILE A 381 -49.80 108.04 -146.86
C ILE A 381 -48.82 108.92 -147.64
N TRP A 382 -47.53 108.56 -147.66
CA TRP A 382 -46.52 109.27 -148.43
C TRP A 382 -46.87 109.29 -149.92
N TRP A 383 -47.25 108.15 -150.49
CA TRP A 383 -47.68 108.06 -151.89
C TRP A 383 -48.92 108.92 -152.17
N ARG A 384 -49.93 108.89 -151.30
CA ARG A 384 -51.12 109.76 -151.41
C ARG A 384 -50.75 111.25 -151.38
N GLN A 385 -49.84 111.65 -150.49
CA GLN A 385 -49.37 113.04 -150.38
C GLN A 385 -48.56 113.48 -151.61
N VAL A 386 -47.74 112.58 -152.18
CA VAL A 386 -47.02 112.82 -153.43
C VAL A 386 -48.00 113.00 -154.60
N MET A 387 -49.08 112.21 -154.68
CA MET A 387 -50.12 112.39 -155.70
C MET A 387 -50.79 113.78 -155.63
N VAL A 388 -51.06 114.27 -154.41
CA VAL A 388 -51.65 115.60 -154.18
C VAL A 388 -50.67 116.73 -154.54
N THR A 389 -49.41 116.64 -154.12
CA THR A 389 -48.42 117.72 -154.29
C THR A 389 -47.86 117.83 -155.71
N ARG A 390 -47.67 116.70 -156.40
CA ARG A 390 -47.25 116.71 -157.82
C ARG A 390 -48.41 116.88 -158.81
N LYS A 391 -49.63 117.11 -158.30
CA LYS A 391 -50.84 117.42 -159.09
C LYS A 391 -51.10 116.38 -160.20
N LEU A 392 -50.85 115.11 -159.88
CA LEU A 392 -51.09 113.97 -160.76
C LEU A 392 -52.48 113.40 -160.45
N GLY A 393 -53.24 113.08 -161.50
CA GLY A 393 -54.60 112.53 -161.36
C GLY A 393 -55.67 113.58 -161.01
N PRO A 394 -56.64 113.27 -160.13
CA PRO A 394 -57.88 114.05 -159.96
C PRO A 394 -57.71 115.50 -159.44
N TYR A 395 -56.49 115.93 -159.10
CA TYR A 395 -56.19 117.21 -158.45
C TYR A 395 -55.76 118.34 -159.42
N ARG A 396 -56.15 118.29 -160.70
CA ARG A 396 -55.87 119.33 -161.72
C ARG A 396 -57.04 120.36 -161.78
N PRO A 397 -56.82 121.67 -161.56
CA PRO A 397 -57.93 122.64 -161.48
C PRO A 397 -58.49 123.05 -162.85
N LYS A 398 -59.83 122.98 -163.01
CA LYS A 398 -60.63 123.55 -164.11
C LYS A 398 -61.54 124.67 -163.58
N LYS A 399 -61.72 125.73 -164.39
CA LYS A 399 -62.46 126.97 -164.11
C LYS A 399 -63.98 126.78 -163.93
N GLY A 400 -64.52 127.34 -162.84
CA GLY A 400 -65.80 128.10 -162.79
C GLY A 400 -67.12 127.37 -162.51
N LYS A 401 -67.81 127.69 -161.39
CA LYS A 401 -68.99 128.58 -161.31
C LYS A 401 -69.65 128.55 -159.91
N LYS A 402 -70.23 129.69 -159.54
CA LYS A 402 -70.84 130.10 -158.25
C LYS A 402 -72.14 129.34 -157.90
N GLY A 403 -72.46 129.27 -156.61
CA GLY A 403 -73.86 129.27 -156.15
C GLY A 403 -74.21 128.42 -154.91
N ASP A 404 -73.86 128.93 -153.73
CA ASP A 404 -74.72 129.04 -152.54
C ASP A 404 -75.59 127.85 -152.04
N LYS A 405 -75.27 127.30 -150.85
CA LYS A 405 -76.17 127.24 -149.67
C LYS A 405 -75.55 126.45 -148.51
N LYS A 406 -75.75 126.97 -147.31
CA LYS A 406 -75.08 126.63 -146.03
C LYS A 406 -76.11 126.04 -145.05
N LYS A 407 -75.80 124.89 -144.42
CA LYS A 407 -76.37 124.27 -143.17
C LYS A 407 -75.87 122.82 -143.13
N LYS A 408 -75.45 122.16 -142.04
CA LYS A 408 -75.66 122.26 -140.59
C LYS A 408 -74.50 121.53 -139.87
N ALA A 409 -74.20 121.98 -138.64
CA ALA A 409 -73.39 121.31 -137.61
C ALA A 409 -74.20 120.19 -136.93
N GLY A 410 -73.67 119.21 -136.19
CA GLY A 410 -72.34 118.91 -135.65
C GLY A 410 -72.47 117.92 -134.47
N LYS A 411 -71.32 117.55 -133.87
CA LYS A 411 -71.09 117.00 -132.49
C LYS A 411 -71.49 115.53 -132.22
N ASN A 412 -70.79 114.72 -131.39
CA ASN A 412 -69.50 114.80 -130.67
C ASN A 412 -69.22 113.48 -129.92
N LYS A 413 -67.93 113.20 -129.66
CA LYS A 413 -67.28 112.68 -128.41
C LYS A 413 -67.68 111.29 -127.81
N LYS A 414 -66.78 110.56 -127.17
CA LYS A 414 -65.44 110.90 -126.63
C LYS A 414 -64.53 109.67 -126.62
#